data_AF-A0A8C4RVB5-F1
#
_entry.id   AF-A0A8C4RVB5-F1
#
_cell.length_a   1.000
_cell.length_b   1.000
_cell.length_c   1.000
_cell.angle_alpha   90.00
_cell.angle_beta   90.00
_cell.angle_gamma   90.00
#
_symmetry.space_group_name_H-M   'P 1'
#
loop_
_entity.id
_entity.type
_entity.pdbx_description
1 polymer ?
#
loop_
_entity_poly.entity_id
_entity_poly.type
_entity_poly.pdbx_seq_one_letter_code
_entity_poly.pdbx_strand_id
1 'polypeptide(L)'
;IFWCMSKLLDGIQDNYTFAQPGIQRKVKALEELVSRIDEPEGFSHFHLYVCAAFLVQWRKEILEEKDFQGLMILLQNLPTMHWGNEEISVLLAEAYRLKYAFADAPNHYKR
;
A
#
# COMPACT_ATOMS: atom_id res chain seq x y z
N ILE A 1 -15.64 -5.05 20.64
CA ILE A 1 -15.82 -5.12 19.17
C ILE A 1 -16.55 -3.89 18.64
N PHE A 2 -17.84 -3.65 18.98
CA PHE A 2 -18.56 -2.44 18.51
C PHE A 2 -17.84 -1.12 18.87
N TRP A 3 -17.46 -0.93 20.13
CA TRP A 3 -16.76 0.29 20.58
C TRP A 3 -15.38 0.50 19.96
N CYS A 4 -14.63 -0.58 19.73
CA CYS A 4 -13.33 -0.52 19.05
C CYS A 4 -13.50 -0.23 17.56
N MET A 5 -14.53 -0.80 16.93
CA MET A 5 -14.88 -0.53 15.54
C MET A 5 -15.36 0.92 15.35
N SER A 6 -16.20 1.44 16.25
CA SER A 6 -16.62 2.85 16.23
C SER A 6 -15.44 3.79 16.42
N LYS A 7 -14.49 3.48 17.32
CA LYS A 7 -13.28 4.30 17.52
C LYS A 7 -12.32 4.29 16.34
N LEU A 8 -12.21 3.16 15.65
CA LEU A 8 -11.46 3.05 14.41
C LEU A 8 -12.14 3.85 13.29
N LEU A 9 -13.46 3.70 13.16
CA LEU A 9 -14.27 4.39 12.16
C LEU A 9 -14.39 5.90 12.44
N ASP A 10 -14.30 6.37 13.70
CA ASP A 10 -14.26 7.79 14.06
C ASP A 10 -13.10 8.51 13.34
N GLY A 11 -11.97 7.83 13.14
CA GLY A 11 -10.78 8.39 12.49
C GLY A 11 -10.80 8.36 10.95
N ILE A 12 -11.73 7.63 10.35
CA ILE A 12 -11.86 7.47 8.88
C ILE A 12 -13.30 7.67 8.42
N GLN A 13 -14.12 8.31 9.25
CA GLN A 13 -15.57 8.37 9.06
C GLN A 13 -15.92 9.07 7.76
N ASP A 14 -15.14 10.08 7.40
CA ASP A 14 -15.21 10.85 6.16
C ASP A 14 -14.90 10.04 4.90
N ASN A 15 -14.28 8.86 5.02
CA ASN A 15 -14.11 7.92 3.90
C ASN A 15 -15.43 7.22 3.52
N TYR A 16 -16.37 7.09 4.46
CA TYR A 16 -17.60 6.32 4.27
C TYR A 16 -18.87 7.18 4.25
N THR A 17 -18.74 8.50 4.40
CA THR A 17 -19.86 9.44 4.23
C THR A 17 -20.23 9.60 2.75
N PHE A 18 -21.43 10.13 2.50
CA PHE A 18 -21.93 10.36 1.14
C PHE A 18 -20.92 11.17 0.31
N ALA A 19 -20.68 10.74 -0.93
CA ALA A 19 -19.64 11.25 -1.84
C ALA A 19 -18.17 11.05 -1.39
N GLN A 20 -17.93 10.35 -0.28
CA GLN A 20 -16.62 9.87 0.17
C GLN A 20 -15.49 10.93 0.16
N PRO A 21 -15.70 12.10 0.78
CA PRO A 21 -14.76 13.22 0.73
C PRO A 21 -13.38 12.92 1.34
N GLY A 22 -13.30 11.99 2.31
CA GLY A 22 -12.03 11.54 2.89
C GLY A 22 -11.15 10.79 1.88
N ILE A 23 -11.78 9.98 1.03
CA ILE A 23 -11.10 9.28 -0.06
C ILE A 23 -10.63 10.29 -1.10
N GLN A 24 -11.48 11.25 -1.49
CA GLN A 24 -11.10 12.29 -2.46
C GLN A 24 -9.90 13.13 -1.99
N ARG A 25 -9.84 13.50 -0.70
CA ARG A 25 -8.69 14.22 -0.13
C ARG A 25 -7.41 13.39 -0.11
N LYS A 26 -7.52 12.11 0.26
CA LYS A 26 -6.36 11.19 0.27
C LYS A 26 -5.82 10.95 -1.13
N VAL A 27 -6.70 10.77 -2.12
CA VAL A 27 -6.32 10.66 -3.54
C VAL A 27 -5.63 11.93 -4.02
N LYS A 28 -6.16 13.12 -3.69
CA LYS A 28 -5.54 14.39 -4.08
C LYS A 28 -4.18 14.65 -3.42
N ALA A 29 -4.05 14.33 -2.13
CA ALA A 29 -2.76 14.44 -1.44
C ALA A 29 -1.71 13.47 -2.00
N LEU A 30 -2.17 12.29 -2.44
CA LEU A 30 -1.32 11.31 -3.13
C LEU A 30 -0.91 11.82 -4.51
N GLU A 31 -1.84 12.37 -5.29
CA GLU A 31 -1.58 12.99 -6.59
C GLU A 31 -0.56 14.14 -6.49
N GLU A 32 -0.68 15.01 -5.48
CA GLU A 32 0.29 16.07 -5.21
C GLU A 32 1.67 15.52 -4.82
N LEU A 33 1.74 14.52 -3.95
CA LEU A 33 3.00 13.90 -3.53
C LEU A 33 3.70 13.20 -4.71
N VAL A 34 2.91 12.64 -5.62
CA VAL A 34 3.34 11.97 -6.85
C VAL A 34 3.80 12.95 -7.92
N SER A 35 3.10 14.06 -8.12
CA SER A 35 3.52 15.11 -9.05
C SER A 35 4.91 15.69 -8.72
N ARG A 36 5.36 15.49 -7.47
CA ARG A 36 6.70 15.88 -7.02
C ARG A 36 7.76 14.80 -7.29
N ILE A 37 7.35 13.59 -7.68
CA ILE A 37 8.22 12.48 -8.08
C ILE A 37 8.18 12.43 -9.61
N ASP A 38 9.25 12.89 -10.24
CA ASP A 38 9.42 13.03 -11.69
C ASP A 38 9.54 11.65 -12.38
N GLU A 39 8.44 10.88 -12.43
CA GLU A 39 8.40 9.54 -13.04
C GLU A 39 7.54 9.51 -14.32
N PRO A 40 8.13 9.22 -15.49
CA PRO A 40 7.45 9.34 -16.79
C PRO A 40 6.31 8.32 -17.03
N GLU A 41 6.26 7.23 -16.26
CA GLU A 41 5.21 6.20 -16.35
C GLU A 41 4.05 6.41 -15.36
N GLY A 42 4.18 7.41 -14.47
CA GLY A 42 3.18 7.73 -13.45
C GLY A 42 3.14 6.77 -12.26
N PHE A 43 2.72 7.29 -11.11
CA PHE A 43 2.68 6.57 -9.84
C PHE A 43 1.87 5.28 -9.84
N SER A 44 0.84 5.16 -10.69
CA SER A 44 0.05 3.94 -10.75
C SER A 44 0.90 2.70 -11.09
N HIS A 45 1.95 2.86 -11.90
CA HIS A 45 2.85 1.77 -12.24
C HIS A 45 3.83 1.47 -11.10
N PHE A 46 4.45 2.50 -10.51
CA PHE A 46 5.39 2.31 -9.40
C PHE A 46 4.73 1.83 -8.10
N HIS A 47 3.50 2.28 -7.83
CA HIS A 47 2.73 1.87 -6.65
C HIS A 47 2.50 0.36 -6.60
N LEU A 48 2.32 -0.30 -7.75
CA LEU A 48 2.22 -1.76 -7.82
C LEU A 48 3.49 -2.45 -7.28
N TYR A 49 4.67 -1.94 -7.64
CA TYR A 49 5.94 -2.46 -7.14
C TYR A 49 6.15 -2.16 -5.65
N VAL A 50 5.67 -1.00 -5.17
CA VAL A 50 5.66 -0.69 -3.73
C VAL A 50 4.75 -1.65 -2.97
N CYS A 51 3.53 -1.91 -3.45
CA CYS A 51 2.63 -2.90 -2.85
C CYS A 51 3.23 -4.31 -2.86
N ALA A 52 3.88 -4.71 -3.97
CA ALA A 52 4.55 -6.00 -4.06
C ALA A 52 5.72 -6.11 -3.06
N ALA A 53 6.58 -5.11 -2.99
CA ALA A 53 7.66 -5.04 -2.00
C ALA A 53 7.12 -5.10 -0.56
N PHE A 54 6.00 -4.42 -0.31
CA PHE A 54 5.37 -4.38 1.01
C PHE A 54 4.81 -5.74 1.43
N LEU A 55 4.18 -6.49 0.51
CA LEU A 55 3.72 -7.85 0.78
C LEU A 55 4.89 -8.83 0.96
N VAL A 56 5.98 -8.66 0.20
CA VAL A 56 7.19 -9.48 0.35
C VAL A 56 7.85 -9.25 1.70
N GLN A 57 7.86 -8.01 2.21
CA GLN A 57 8.40 -7.65 3.52
C GLN A 57 7.75 -8.47 4.65
N TRP A 58 6.45 -8.72 4.57
CA TRP A 58 5.66 -9.44 5.58
C TRP A 58 5.33 -10.88 5.17
N ARG A 59 6.06 -11.44 4.20
CA ARG A 59 5.74 -12.76 3.63
C ARG A 59 5.72 -13.86 4.68
N LYS A 60 6.57 -13.76 5.71
CA LYS A 60 6.70 -14.82 6.71
C LYS A 60 5.43 -14.88 7.55
N GLU A 61 5.01 -13.73 8.07
CA GLU A 61 3.82 -13.54 8.87
C GLU A 61 2.56 -13.89 8.07
N ILE A 62 2.50 -13.45 6.80
CA ILE A 62 1.40 -13.76 5.88
C ILE A 62 1.28 -15.26 5.63
N LEU A 63 2.40 -15.96 5.42
CA LEU A 63 2.41 -17.41 5.15
C LEU A 63 2.21 -18.26 6.40
N GLU A 64 2.52 -17.73 7.59
CA GLU A 64 2.32 -18.40 8.87
C GLU A 64 0.85 -18.33 9.34
N GLU A 65 0.10 -17.32 8.90
CA GLU A 65 -1.32 -17.17 9.24
C GLU A 65 -2.20 -18.16 8.46
N LYS A 66 -2.94 -18.98 9.20
CA LYS A 66 -3.73 -20.10 8.65
C LYS A 66 -5.22 -19.81 8.65
N ASP A 67 -5.67 -18.83 9.43
CA ASP A 67 -7.06 -18.44 9.49
C ASP A 67 -7.34 -17.27 8.54
N PHE A 68 -8.43 -17.35 7.78
CA PHE A 68 -8.78 -16.32 6.79
C PHE A 68 -9.08 -14.97 7.45
N GLN A 69 -9.77 -14.98 8.60
CA GLN A 69 -10.09 -13.75 9.32
C GLN A 69 -8.82 -13.15 9.92
N GLY A 70 -7.94 -13.98 10.49
CA GLY A 70 -6.61 -13.59 10.96
C GLY A 70 -5.76 -12.94 9.87
N LEU A 71 -5.70 -13.57 8.69
CA LEU A 71 -4.96 -13.05 7.54
C LEU A 71 -5.51 -11.69 7.08
N MET A 72 -6.83 -11.53 7.05
CA MET A 72 -7.46 -10.27 6.69
C MET A 72 -7.14 -9.15 7.69
N ILE A 73 -7.16 -9.46 8.99
CA ILE A 73 -6.80 -8.52 10.05
C ILE A 73 -5.32 -8.14 9.97
N LEU A 74 -4.44 -9.11 9.70
CA LEU A 74 -3.00 -8.90 9.52
C LEU A 74 -2.74 -7.95 8.34
N LEU A 75 -3.31 -8.23 7.17
CA LEU A 75 -3.13 -7.39 5.97
C LEU A 75 -3.67 -5.97 6.17
N GLN A 76 -4.71 -5.80 6.99
CA GLN A 76 -5.28 -4.50 7.33
C GLN A 76 -4.46 -3.74 8.39
N ASN A 77 -3.66 -4.43 9.21
CA ASN A 77 -2.94 -3.86 10.35
C ASN A 77 -1.50 -4.38 10.43
N LEU A 78 -0.76 -4.25 9.34
CA LEU A 78 0.67 -4.57 9.35
C LEU A 78 1.40 -3.67 10.36
N PRO A 79 2.38 -4.19 11.13
CA PRO A 79 2.97 -3.44 12.24
C PRO A 79 4.02 -2.43 11.76
N THR A 80 3.56 -1.38 11.09
CA THR A 80 4.37 -0.27 10.57
C THR A 80 4.38 0.94 11.49
N MET A 81 3.81 0.84 12.69
CA MET A 81 3.70 1.96 13.63
C MET A 81 5.05 2.57 14.02
N HIS A 82 6.12 1.77 13.96
CA HIS A 82 7.48 2.20 14.30
C HIS A 82 8.34 2.53 13.07
N TRP A 83 7.77 2.46 11.86
CA TRP A 83 8.52 2.75 10.64
C TRP A 83 8.86 4.24 10.55
N GLY A 84 10.12 4.52 10.27
CA GLY A 84 10.64 5.83 9.94
C GLY A 84 11.16 5.87 8.50
N ASN A 85 12.02 6.87 8.23
CA ASN A 85 12.55 7.10 6.89
C ASN A 85 13.44 5.94 6.41
N GLU A 86 14.10 5.21 7.31
CA GLU A 86 14.99 4.11 6.96
C GLU A 86 14.20 2.93 6.38
N GLU A 87 13.14 2.48 7.06
CA GLU A 87 12.29 1.39 6.58
C GLU A 87 11.61 1.74 5.26
N ILE A 88 11.14 2.99 5.13
CA ILE A 88 10.56 3.48 3.88
C ILE A 88 11.59 3.51 2.75
N SER A 89 12.84 3.91 3.03
CA SER A 89 13.90 3.92 2.03
C SER A 89 14.25 2.50 1.55
N VAL A 90 14.30 1.53 2.46
CA VAL A 90 14.51 0.12 2.13
C VAL A 90 13.35 -0.43 1.30
N LEU A 91 12.10 -0.12 1.68
CA LEU A 91 10.91 -0.52 0.92
C LEU A 91 10.96 0.03 -0.51
N LEU A 92 11.28 1.31 -0.67
CA LEU A 92 11.37 1.95 -1.98
C LEU A 92 12.53 1.38 -2.81
N ALA A 93 13.68 1.09 -2.19
CA ALA A 93 14.80 0.44 -2.87
C ALA A 93 14.40 -0.94 -3.41
N GLU A 94 13.66 -1.71 -2.63
CA GLU A 94 13.15 -3.01 -3.06
C GLU A 94 12.09 -2.87 -4.16
N ALA A 95 11.19 -1.88 -4.06
CA ALA A 95 10.22 -1.58 -5.12
C ALA A 95 10.91 -1.20 -6.44
N TYR A 96 11.98 -0.40 -6.38
CA TYR A 96 12.80 -0.10 -7.56
C TYR A 96 13.48 -1.36 -8.11
N ARG A 97 14.05 -2.21 -7.25
CA ARG A 97 14.65 -3.48 -7.66
C ARG A 97 13.63 -4.37 -8.39
N LEU A 98 12.42 -4.48 -7.85
CA LEU A 98 11.32 -5.22 -8.49
C LEU A 98 10.93 -4.58 -9.83
N LYS A 99 10.79 -3.25 -9.88
CA LYS A 99 10.51 -2.53 -11.13
C LYS A 99 11.53 -2.91 -12.20
N TYR A 100 12.83 -2.79 -11.94
CA TYR A 100 13.86 -3.15 -12.92
C TYR A 100 13.86 -4.64 -13.28
N ALA A 101 13.68 -5.52 -12.30
CA ALA A 101 13.64 -6.96 -12.54
C ALA A 101 12.48 -7.39 -13.46
N PHE A 102 11.36 -6.67 -13.43
CA PHE A 102 10.16 -7.01 -14.19
C PHE A 102 9.85 -6.05 -15.35
N ALA A 103 10.49 -4.88 -15.44
CA ALA A 103 10.38 -3.96 -16.57
C ALA A 103 11.01 -4.53 -17.85
N ASP A 104 12.06 -5.35 -17.71
CA ASP A 104 12.68 -6.09 -18.82
C ASP A 104 12.01 -7.46 -19.07
N ALA A 105 11.00 -7.84 -18.28
CA ALA A 105 10.31 -9.10 -18.50
C ALA A 105 9.46 -9.00 -19.78
N PRO A 106 9.61 -9.93 -20.75
CA PRO A 106 8.89 -9.85 -22.00
C PRO A 106 7.38 -9.88 -21.73
N ASN A 107 6.69 -8.80 -22.11
CA ASN A 107 5.24 -8.64 -22.01
C ASN A 107 4.52 -9.88 -22.59
N HIS A 108 4.03 -10.76 -21.72
CA HIS A 108 3.19 -11.90 -22.11
C HIS A 108 1.71 -11.48 -22.32
N TYR A 109 1.37 -10.22 -22.02
CA TYR A 109 0.07 -9.64 -22.38
C TYR A 109 0.15 -9.03 -23.78
N LYS A 110 0.14 -9.89 -24.80
CA LYS A 110 -0.28 -9.51 -26.14
C LYS A 110 -1.81 -9.42 -26.13
N ARG A 111 -2.34 -8.22 -26.35
CA ARG A 111 -3.70 -8.04 -26.88
C ARG A 111 -3.61 -7.79 -28.37
#